data_AF-A0A6G8P187-F1
#
_entry.id   AF-A0A6G8P187-F1
#
_cell.length_a   1.000
_cell.length_b   1.000
_cell.length_c   1.000
_cell.angle_alpha   90.00
_cell.angle_beta   90.00
_cell.angle_gamma   90.00
#
_symmetry.space_group_name_H-M   'P 1'
#
loop_
_entity.id
_entity.type
_entity.pdbx_description
1 polymer ?
#
loop_
_entity_poly.entity_id
_entity_poly.type
_entity_poly.pdbx_seq_one_letter_code
_entity_poly.pdbx_strand_id
1 'polypeptide(L)'
;MRLIHGFDLIQKTIKNALHDVAAEISSEYKSLAGEQPAAEWALVYRTATGFCCVYHDRSVEFKEMLDVQIWAEENEVQTYYVGL
;
A
#
# COMPACT_ATOMS: atom_id res chain seq x y z
N MET A 1 -13.38 -10.37 36.34
CA MET A 1 -13.22 -9.90 34.95
C MET A 1 -12.38 -8.62 34.93
N ARG A 2 -11.07 -8.69 34.63
CA ARG A 2 -10.16 -7.53 34.53
C ARG A 2 -9.31 -7.52 33.24
N LEU A 3 -9.37 -8.59 32.45
CA LEU A 3 -8.54 -8.78 31.26
C LEU A 3 -9.11 -8.11 29.99
N ILE A 4 -10.41 -7.86 29.95
CA ILE A 4 -11.10 -7.32 28.76
C ILE A 4 -10.76 -5.83 28.55
N HIS A 5 -10.69 -5.04 29.63
CA HIS A 5 -10.41 -3.61 29.54
C HIS A 5 -8.96 -3.27 29.15
N GLY A 6 -8.01 -4.18 29.46
CA GLY A 6 -6.61 -3.99 29.08
C GLY A 6 -6.39 -4.13 27.58
N PHE A 7 -7.16 -5.00 26.92
CA PHE A 7 -7.07 -5.22 25.49
C PHE A 7 -7.60 -4.01 24.69
N ASP A 8 -8.72 -3.42 25.12
CA ASP A 8 -9.28 -2.21 24.51
C ASP A 8 -8.30 -1.03 24.58
N LEU A 9 -7.59 -0.89 25.71
CA LEU A 9 -6.58 0.16 25.87
C LEU A 9 -5.40 -0.04 24.92
N ILE A 10 -4.89 -1.27 24.84
CA ILE A 10 -3.79 -1.64 23.94
C ILE A 10 -4.19 -1.41 22.47
N GLN A 11 -5.39 -1.86 22.08
CA GLN A 11 -5.91 -1.68 20.72
C GLN A 11 -6.02 -0.19 20.37
N LYS A 12 -6.52 0.63 21.29
CA LYS A 12 -6.65 2.07 21.09
C LYS A 12 -5.28 2.76 20.98
N THR A 13 -4.32 2.36 21.80
CA THR A 13 -2.95 2.88 21.73
C THR A 13 -2.27 2.51 20.41
N ILE A 14 -2.38 1.26 19.96
CA ILE A 14 -1.82 0.82 18.68
C ILE A 14 -2.48 1.58 17.52
N LYS A 15 -3.80 1.73 17.53
CA LYS A 15 -4.53 2.47 16.51
C LYS A 15 -4.09 3.94 16.42
N ASN A 16 -3.94 4.60 17.56
CA ASN A 16 -3.51 6.00 17.59
C ASN A 16 -2.07 6.16 17.11
N ALA A 17 -1.15 5.31 17.56
CA ALA A 17 0.24 5.33 17.12
C ALA A 17 0.36 5.12 15.60
N LEU A 18 -0.42 4.20 15.03
CA LEU A 18 -0.47 4.00 13.57
C LEU A 18 -1.05 5.21 12.84
N HIS A 19 -2.03 5.90 13.42
CA HIS A 19 -2.60 7.11 12.83
C HIS A 19 -1.59 8.26 12.79
N ASP A 20 -0.83 8.45 13.87
CA ASP A 20 0.20 9.48 13.98
C ASP A 20 1.34 9.21 12.97
N VAL A 21 1.80 7.95 12.87
CA VAL A 21 2.81 7.54 11.89
C VAL A 21 2.31 7.73 10.45
N ALA A 22 1.05 7.37 10.17
CA ALA A 22 0.46 7.58 8.84
C ALA A 22 0.34 9.08 8.49
N ALA A 23 0.03 9.93 9.47
CA ALA A 23 -0.03 11.38 9.29
C ALA A 23 1.36 11.98 9.02
N GLU A 24 2.38 11.52 9.74
CA GLU A 24 3.78 11.94 9.55
C GLU A 24 4.29 11.54 8.16
N ILE A 25 4.11 10.28 7.76
CA ILE A 25 4.46 9.79 6.42
C ILE A 25 3.73 10.59 5.33
N SER A 26 2.42 10.86 5.52
CA SER A 26 1.64 11.66 4.57
C SER A 26 2.15 13.10 4.45
N SER A 27 2.56 13.70 5.57
CA SER A 27 3.12 15.05 5.59
C SER A 27 4.49 15.12 4.92
N GLU A 28 5.40 14.20 5.25
CA GLU A 28 6.72 14.09 4.61
C GLU A 28 6.60 13.85 3.11
N TYR A 29 5.69 12.96 2.69
CA TYR A 29 5.45 12.69 1.28
C TYR A 29 4.92 13.92 0.53
N LYS A 30 4.02 14.69 1.15
CA LYS A 30 3.55 15.98 0.59
C LYS A 30 4.65 17.03 0.49
N SER A 31 5.60 17.06 1.42
CA SER A 31 6.74 17.98 1.37
C SER A 31 7.80 17.56 0.33
N LEU A 32 7.93 16.27 0.05
CA LEU A 32 8.84 15.73 -0.98
C LEU A 32 8.23 15.79 -2.39
N ALA A 33 6.91 15.67 -2.51
CA ALA A 33 6.16 15.77 -3.75
C ALA A 33 6.00 17.25 -4.17
N GLY A 34 7.09 17.92 -4.53
CA GLY A 34 7.02 19.17 -5.27
C GLY A 34 6.31 18.93 -6.61
N GLU A 35 5.19 19.63 -6.83
CA GLU A 35 4.43 19.98 -8.05
C GLU A 35 4.68 19.25 -9.40
N GLN A 36 5.14 18.00 -9.42
CA GLN A 36 5.05 17.12 -10.58
C GLN A 36 3.81 16.25 -10.39
N PRO A 37 3.03 15.96 -11.46
CA PRO A 37 2.05 14.89 -11.39
C PRO A 37 2.84 13.63 -11.03
N ALA A 38 2.64 13.14 -9.80
CA ALA A 38 3.22 11.88 -9.38
C ALA A 38 2.77 10.84 -10.42
N ALA A 39 3.72 10.27 -11.16
CA ALA A 39 3.42 9.20 -12.10
C ALA A 39 2.55 8.17 -11.36
N GLU A 40 1.43 7.78 -11.98
CA GLU A 40 0.55 6.79 -11.39
C GLU A 40 1.36 5.53 -11.06
N TRP A 41 1.12 4.94 -9.90
CA TRP A 41 1.98 3.86 -9.41
C TRP A 41 1.18 2.72 -8.80
N ALA A 42 1.73 1.51 -8.92
CA ALA A 42 1.17 0.30 -8.32
C ALA A 42 2.26 -0.49 -7.58
N LEU A 43 1.91 -0.99 -6.40
CA LEU A 43 2.72 -1.95 -5.65
C LEU A 43 2.42 -3.37 -6.13
N VAL A 44 3.43 -4.11 -6.54
CA VAL A 44 3.30 -5.49 -7.02
C VAL A 44 3.99 -6.44 -6.05
N TYR A 45 3.30 -7.49 -5.64
CA TYR A 45 3.88 -8.57 -4.85
C TYR A 45 3.41 -9.94 -5.32
N ARG A 46 4.23 -10.96 -5.05
CA ARG A 46 3.92 -12.35 -5.38
C ARG A 46 2.94 -12.95 -4.36
N THR A 47 1.94 -13.66 -4.86
CA THR A 47 0.99 -14.44 -4.04
C THR A 47 1.25 -15.94 -4.21
N ALA A 48 0.52 -16.79 -3.49
CA ALA A 48 0.62 -18.24 -3.65
C ALA A 48 0.19 -18.72 -5.05
N THR A 49 -0.62 -17.94 -5.77
CA THR A 49 -1.25 -18.33 -7.03
C THR A 49 -0.89 -17.42 -8.21
N GLY A 50 -0.02 -16.43 -8.01
CA GLY A 50 0.35 -15.46 -9.05
C GLY A 50 0.90 -14.17 -8.45
N PHE A 51 0.35 -13.04 -8.87
CA PHE A 51 0.75 -11.69 -8.47
C PHE A 51 -0.48 -10.84 -8.13
N CYS A 52 -0.28 -9.86 -7.26
CA CYS A 52 -1.30 -8.87 -6.92
C CYS A 52 -0.69 -7.47 -7.02
N CYS A 53 -1.41 -6.58 -7.70
CA CYS A 53 -1.12 -5.16 -7.79
C CYS A 53 -2.06 -4.38 -6.86
N VAL A 54 -1.53 -3.53 -6.01
CA VAL A 54 -2.30 -2.54 -5.25
C VAL A 54 -2.23 -1.21 -6.00
N TYR A 55 -3.36 -0.79 -6.56
CA TYR A 55 -3.52 0.43 -7.35
C TYR A 55 -4.76 1.20 -6.89
N HIS A 56 -4.59 2.47 -6.49
CA HIS A 56 -5.66 3.32 -5.93
C HIS A 56 -6.60 2.57 -4.97
N ASP A 57 -6.08 1.97 -3.89
CA ASP A 57 -6.84 1.18 -2.90
C ASP A 57 -7.44 -0.17 -3.38
N ARG A 58 -7.30 -0.49 -4.67
CA ARG A 58 -7.82 -1.71 -5.27
C ARG A 58 -6.74 -2.75 -5.46
N SER A 59 -7.11 -4.01 -5.25
CA SER A 59 -6.30 -5.16 -5.60
C SER A 59 -6.67 -5.66 -6.99
N VAL A 60 -5.67 -5.79 -7.87
CA VAL A 60 -5.81 -6.37 -9.19
C VAL A 60 -4.95 -7.65 -9.23
N GLU A 61 -5.58 -8.79 -9.48
CA GLU A 61 -4.92 -10.09 -9.45
C GLU A 61 -4.50 -10.55 -10.85
N PHE A 62 -3.29 -11.10 -10.93
CA PHE A 62 -2.69 -11.60 -12.17
C PHE A 62 -2.11 -12.99 -11.94
N LYS A 63 -2.15 -13.85 -12.97
CA LYS A 63 -1.54 -15.18 -12.89
C LYS A 63 -0.06 -15.12 -13.26
N GLU A 64 0.27 -14.35 -14.29
CA GLU A 64 1.62 -14.25 -14.82
C GLU A 64 2.18 -12.84 -14.64
N MET A 65 3.51 -12.74 -14.51
CA MET A 65 4.20 -11.45 -14.44
C MET A 65 4.01 -10.65 -15.74
N LEU A 66 3.87 -11.34 -16.87
CA LEU A 66 3.64 -10.70 -18.16
C LEU A 66 2.31 -9.92 -18.16
N ASP A 67 1.26 -10.47 -17.54
CA ASP A 67 -0.03 -9.79 -17.43
C ASP A 67 0.08 -8.48 -16.60
N VAL A 68 0.93 -8.49 -15.57
CA VAL A 68 1.23 -7.30 -14.75
C VAL A 68 1.89 -6.20 -15.60
N GLN A 69 2.87 -6.58 -16.42
CA GLN A 69 3.62 -5.65 -17.26
C GLN A 69 2.74 -5.03 -18.35
N ILE A 70 1.91 -5.85 -19.01
CA ILE A 70 0.94 -5.38 -20.02
C ILE A 70 -0.05 -4.40 -19.36
N TRP A 71 -0.63 -4.79 -18.22
CA TRP A 71 -1.57 -3.92 -17.50
C TRP A 71 -0.93 -2.59 -17.09
N ALA A 72 0.31 -2.60 -16.61
CA ALA A 72 1.03 -1.40 -16.22
C ALA A 72 1.26 -0.45 -17.41
N GLU A 73 1.61 -0.99 -18.58
CA GLU A 73 1.77 -0.21 -19.81
C GLU A 73 0.44 0.39 -20.27
N GLU A 74 -0.64 -0.39 -20.31
CA GLU A 74 -1.96 0.06 -20.73
C GLU A 74 -2.56 1.16 -19.84
N ASN A 75 -2.19 1.17 -18.56
CA ASN A 75 -2.70 2.15 -17.59
C ASN A 75 -1.71 3.29 -17.31
N GLU A 76 -0.56 3.32 -18.00
CA GLU A 76 0.53 4.28 -17.78
C GLU A 76 0.99 4.33 -16.30
N VAL A 77 1.04 3.16 -15.66
CA VAL A 77 1.35 2.98 -14.24
C VAL A 77 2.77 2.46 -14.03
N GLN A 78 3.54 3.13 -13.18
CA GLN A 78 4.85 2.66 -12.74
C GLN A 78 4.72 1.57 -11.66
N THR A 79 5.33 0.40 -11.88
CA THR A 79 5.26 -0.73 -10.94
C THR A 79 6.45 -0.75 -9.97
N TYR A 80 6.15 -0.97 -8.68
CA TYR A 80 7.11 -1.15 -7.61
C TYR A 80 6.98 -2.55 -7.01
N TYR A 81 8.04 -3.36 -7.12
CA TYR A 81 8.00 -4.76 -6.73
C TYR A 81 8.48 -4.97 -5.29
N VAL A 82 7.67 -5.66 -4.50
CA VAL A 82 7.96 -5.97 -3.09
C VAL A 82 8.11 -7.47 -2.91
N GLY A 83 9.26 -7.89 -2.38
CA GLY A 83 9.51 -9.27 -1.98
C GLY A 83 9.56 -10.28 -3.14
N LEU A 84 9.98 -9.83 -4.32
CA LEU A 84 10.33 -10.71 -5.44
C LEU A 84 11.70 -11.37 -5.25
#